data_AF-A0AA38ZEI0-F1
#
_entry.id   AF-A0AA38ZEI0-F1
#
_cell.length_a   1.000
_cell.length_b   1.000
_cell.length_c   1.000
_cell.angle_alpha   90.00
_cell.angle_beta   90.00
_cell.angle_gamma   90.00
#
_symmetry.space_group_name_H-M   'P 1'
#
loop_
_entity.id
_entity.type
_entity.pdbx_description
1 polymer ?
#
loop_
_entity_poly.entity_id
_entity_poly.type
_entity_poly.pdbx_seq_one_letter_code
_entity_poly.pdbx_strand_id
1 'polypeptide(L)'
;MAEGFLQPRDNKRMEEVGEMYFRELISKSFFKKSITKESSFVMHDLVHDLAQHISGKFCVQLEINKVQKIPEKACHLLYFKSDYDEMVTFERFKALNKVNHLRTFVESKIYYGYQLSKRVLYDILPKISYLRILSLRGYAITNLPHSIGNLKFLRYLDLSNTNIEKLS
;
A
#
# COMPACT_ATOMS: atom_id res chain seq x y z
N MET A 1 -4.53 -10.04 -5.72
CA MET A 1 -5.15 -11.02 -4.79
C MET A 1 -5.96 -10.33 -3.70
N ALA A 2 -5.34 -9.53 -2.83
CA ALA A 2 -5.98 -8.99 -1.63
C ALA A 2 -7.21 -8.08 -1.87
N GLU A 3 -7.30 -7.38 -3.02
CA GLU A 3 -8.48 -6.58 -3.38
C GLU A 3 -9.63 -7.39 -4.01
N GLY A 4 -9.44 -8.68 -4.30
CA GLY A 4 -10.48 -9.55 -4.84
C GLY A 4 -10.72 -9.46 -6.35
N PHE A 5 -9.81 -8.84 -7.12
CA PHE A 5 -9.94 -8.75 -8.59
C PHE A 5 -9.69 -10.06 -9.34
N LEU A 6 -9.01 -11.02 -8.71
CA LEU A 6 -8.68 -12.29 -9.34
C LEU A 6 -9.82 -13.28 -9.10
N GLN A 7 -10.34 -13.87 -10.17
CA GLN A 7 -11.35 -14.91 -10.09
C GLN A 7 -10.67 -16.27 -9.94
N PRO A 8 -11.00 -17.06 -8.90
CA PRO A 8 -10.48 -18.42 -8.74
C PRO A 8 -10.75 -19.27 -9.99
N ARG A 9 -9.81 -20.15 -10.32
CA ARG A 9 -9.96 -21.15 -11.38
C ARG A 9 -9.59 -22.52 -10.84
N ASP A 10 -10.33 -23.53 -11.27
CA ASP A 10 -10.11 -24.91 -10.84
C ASP A 10 -8.66 -25.33 -11.10
N ASN A 11 -8.07 -26.01 -10.12
CA ASN A 11 -6.69 -26.54 -10.15
C ASN A 11 -5.58 -25.49 -10.35
N LYS A 12 -5.81 -24.20 -9.98
CA LYS A 12 -4.75 -23.17 -10.00
C LYS A 12 -4.65 -22.44 -8.69
N ARG A 13 -3.42 -22.19 -8.24
CA ARG A 13 -3.17 -21.29 -7.11
C ARG A 13 -3.46 -19.84 -7.54
N MET A 14 -3.74 -18.97 -6.57
CA MET A 14 -4.07 -17.57 -6.85
C MET A 14 -2.91 -16.82 -7.51
N GLU A 15 -1.66 -17.21 -7.21
CA GLU A 15 -0.43 -16.74 -7.85
C GLU A 15 -0.43 -17.03 -9.34
N GLU A 16 -0.81 -18.24 -9.73
CA GLU A 16 -0.87 -18.65 -11.13
C GLU A 16 -1.98 -17.93 -11.88
N VAL A 17 -3.14 -17.73 -11.23
CA VAL A 17 -4.21 -16.89 -11.79
C VAL A 17 -3.74 -15.45 -11.95
N GLY A 18 -3.06 -14.88 -10.95
CA GLY A 18 -2.51 -13.53 -11.00
C GLY A 18 -1.49 -13.35 -12.12
N GLU A 19 -0.58 -14.32 -12.27
CA GLU A 19 0.42 -14.39 -13.35
C GLU A 19 -0.26 -14.40 -14.73
N MET A 20 -1.35 -15.16 -14.90
CA MET A 20 -2.11 -15.18 -16.15
C MET A 20 -2.71 -13.81 -16.50
N TYR A 21 -3.37 -13.15 -15.56
CA TYR A 21 -3.93 -11.81 -15.77
C TYR A 21 -2.83 -10.81 -16.08
N PHE A 22 -1.69 -10.90 -15.37
CA PHE A 22 -0.56 -10.01 -15.60
C PHE A 22 0.07 -10.20 -16.98
N ARG A 23 0.21 -11.46 -17.44
CA ARG A 23 0.67 -11.76 -18.81
C ARG A 23 -0.27 -11.22 -19.87
N GLU A 24 -1.58 -11.22 -19.63
CA GLU A 24 -2.53 -10.59 -20.53
C GLU A 24 -2.30 -9.08 -20.62
N LEU A 25 -2.08 -8.40 -19.50
CA LEU A 25 -1.76 -6.96 -19.47
C LEU A 25 -0.47 -6.64 -20.24
N ILE A 26 0.56 -7.50 -20.14
CA ILE A 26 1.78 -7.38 -20.95
C ILE A 26 1.48 -7.58 -22.44
N SER A 27 0.69 -8.59 -22.80
CA SER A 27 0.33 -8.85 -24.21
C SER A 27 -0.44 -7.69 -24.86
N LYS A 28 -1.16 -6.91 -24.05
CA LYS A 28 -1.88 -5.69 -24.45
C LYS A 28 -1.02 -4.41 -24.33
N SER A 29 0.27 -4.53 -24.08
CA SER A 29 1.22 -3.41 -23.95
C SER A 29 0.92 -2.43 -22.80
N PHE A 30 0.13 -2.82 -21.80
CA PHE A 30 -0.06 -2.00 -20.59
C PHE A 30 1.24 -1.93 -19.78
N PHE A 31 2.02 -3.01 -19.79
CA PHE A 31 3.32 -3.09 -19.13
C PHE A 31 4.37 -3.66 -20.08
N LYS A 32 5.59 -3.14 -19.95
CA LYS A 32 6.78 -3.63 -20.64
C LYS A 32 7.82 -4.08 -19.62
N LYS A 33 8.54 -5.16 -19.90
CA LYS A 33 9.67 -5.59 -19.05
C LYS A 33 10.72 -4.46 -19.00
N SER A 34 11.19 -4.13 -17.80
CA SER A 34 12.26 -3.16 -17.62
C SER A 34 13.56 -3.70 -18.20
N ILE A 35 14.31 -2.84 -18.88
CA ILE A 35 15.63 -3.16 -19.41
C ILE A 35 16.69 -3.13 -18.29
N THR A 36 16.48 -2.28 -17.28
CA THR A 36 17.47 -2.00 -16.24
C THR A 36 17.31 -2.86 -14.99
N LYS A 37 16.16 -3.51 -14.80
CA LYS A 37 15.85 -4.33 -13.63
C LYS A 37 15.10 -5.58 -14.04
N GLU A 38 15.75 -6.73 -13.91
CA GLU A 38 15.28 -8.01 -14.44
C GLU A 38 13.87 -8.41 -13.96
N SER A 39 13.54 -8.11 -12.70
CA SER A 39 12.26 -8.44 -12.05
C SER A 39 11.25 -7.28 -12.09
N SER A 40 11.48 -6.23 -12.88
CA SER A 40 10.62 -5.04 -12.90
C SER A 40 9.92 -4.86 -14.24
N PHE A 41 8.75 -4.21 -14.19
CA PHE A 41 7.97 -3.83 -15.35
C PHE A 41 7.65 -2.33 -15.26
N VAL A 42 7.57 -1.69 -16.42
CA VAL A 42 7.27 -0.26 -16.55
C VAL A 42 5.98 -0.08 -17.34
N MET A 43 5.23 0.96 -16.99
CA MET A 43 4.06 1.41 -17.75
C MET A 43 4.49 2.58 -18.63
N HIS A 44 3.91 2.68 -19.84
CA HIS A 44 4.12 3.85 -20.70
C HIS A 44 3.45 5.10 -20.11
N ASP A 45 4.06 6.27 -20.29
CA ASP A 45 3.58 7.54 -19.72
C ASP A 45 2.11 7.82 -20.07
N LEU A 46 1.66 7.57 -21.31
CA LEU A 46 0.25 7.75 -21.69
C LEU A 46 -0.71 6.82 -20.94
N VAL A 47 -0.31 5.56 -20.72
CA VAL A 47 -1.12 4.60 -19.95
C VAL A 47 -1.11 4.99 -18.47
N HIS A 48 0.02 5.52 -18.00
CA HIS A 48 0.18 6.03 -16.64
C HIS A 48 -0.72 7.24 -16.38
N ASP A 49 -0.70 8.24 -17.27
CA ASP A 49 -1.54 9.43 -17.18
C ASP A 49 -3.03 9.07 -17.22
N LEU A 50 -3.41 8.13 -18.09
CA LEU A 50 -4.77 7.61 -18.14
C LEU A 50 -5.16 6.92 -16.82
N ALA A 51 -4.28 6.08 -16.27
CA ALA A 51 -4.51 5.41 -15.00
C ALA A 51 -4.64 6.42 -13.85
N GLN A 52 -3.82 7.48 -13.81
CA GLN A 52 -3.94 8.55 -12.83
C GLN A 52 -5.26 9.31 -12.99
N HIS A 53 -5.65 9.65 -14.22
CA HIS A 53 -6.89 10.36 -14.50
C HIS A 53 -8.12 9.59 -14.01
N ILE A 54 -8.18 8.28 -14.27
CA ILE A 54 -9.30 7.43 -13.86
C ILE A 54 -9.28 7.17 -12.35
N SER A 55 -8.10 6.92 -11.77
CA SER A 55 -7.98 6.48 -10.37
C SER A 55 -7.87 7.61 -9.34
N GLY A 56 -7.60 8.86 -9.76
CA GLY A 56 -7.28 9.97 -8.86
C GLY A 56 -8.36 10.35 -7.83
N LYS A 57 -9.61 9.88 -8.00
CA LYS A 57 -10.69 10.05 -7.00
C LYS A 57 -10.67 8.99 -5.89
N PHE A 58 -9.98 7.88 -6.12
CA PHE A 58 -9.93 6.70 -5.24
C PHE A 58 -8.52 6.45 -4.67
N CYS A 59 -7.49 6.88 -5.37
CA CYS A 59 -6.10 6.77 -4.98
C CYS A 59 -5.58 8.11 -4.45
N VAL A 60 -4.91 8.07 -3.31
CA VAL A 60 -4.33 9.25 -2.68
C VAL A 60 -2.85 9.00 -2.47
N GLN A 61 -2.05 9.88 -3.05
CA GLN A 61 -0.62 9.91 -2.84
C GLN A 61 -0.32 10.98 -1.81
N LEU A 62 0.04 10.57 -0.58
CA LEU A 62 0.47 11.51 0.43
C LEU A 62 1.87 12.01 0.07
N GLU A 63 1.92 13.17 -0.57
CA GLU A 63 3.15 13.90 -0.87
C GLU A 63 3.53 14.84 0.28
N ILE A 64 4.83 15.00 0.47
CA ILE A 64 5.47 15.76 1.56
C ILE A 64 5.01 17.23 1.61
N ASN A 65 4.84 17.85 0.44
CA ASN A 65 4.76 19.32 0.34
C ASN A 65 3.34 19.86 0.14
N LYS A 66 2.32 19.01 0.27
CA LYS A 66 0.93 19.42 0.04
C LYS A 66 0.05 18.96 1.20
N VAL A 67 -0.62 19.91 1.85
CA VAL A 67 -1.76 19.58 2.71
C VAL A 67 -2.87 19.10 1.78
N GLN A 68 -2.94 17.78 1.58
CA GLN A 68 -3.94 17.20 0.69
C GLN A 68 -5.22 16.95 1.45
N LYS A 69 -6.31 17.55 0.97
CA LYS A 69 -7.66 17.13 1.36
C LYS A 69 -7.85 15.72 0.80
N ILE A 70 -7.87 14.74 1.70
CA ILE A 70 -8.12 13.34 1.32
C ILE A 70 -9.57 13.25 0.83
N PRO A 71 -9.83 12.78 -0.41
CA PRO A 71 -11.18 12.59 -0.90
C PRO A 71 -11.96 11.61 -0.02
N GLU A 72 -13.25 11.86 0.18
CA GLU A 72 -14.12 10.97 0.98
C GLU A 72 -14.21 9.55 0.41
N LYS A 73 -14.03 9.42 -0.90
CA LYS A 73 -14.03 8.15 -1.65
C LYS A 73 -12.65 7.50 -1.76
N ALA A 74 -11.64 8.02 -1.05
CA ALA A 74 -10.31 7.44 -1.07
C ALA A 74 -10.32 6.02 -0.50
N CYS A 75 -9.82 5.08 -1.30
CA CYS A 75 -9.75 3.65 -0.99
C CYS A 75 -8.30 3.15 -0.93
N HIS A 76 -7.39 3.81 -1.64
CA HIS A 76 -5.98 3.39 -1.72
C HIS A 76 -5.06 4.54 -1.35
N LEU A 77 -4.21 4.30 -0.36
CA LEU A 77 -3.23 5.27 0.10
C LEU A 77 -1.84 4.76 -0.23
N LEU A 78 -1.09 5.62 -0.93
CA LEU A 78 0.34 5.46 -1.13
C LEU A 78 1.05 6.55 -0.34
N TYR A 79 1.90 6.14 0.59
CA TYR A 79 2.69 7.07 1.38
C TYR A 79 4.13 7.11 0.86
N PHE A 80 4.60 8.31 0.51
CA PHE A 80 6.00 8.56 0.18
C PHE A 80 6.63 9.41 1.29
N LYS A 81 7.76 8.95 1.82
CA LYS A 81 8.49 9.55 2.94
C LYS A 81 8.76 11.05 2.76
N SER A 82 8.93 11.75 3.89
CA SER A 82 9.91 12.84 4.06
C SER A 82 10.92 12.55 5.17
N ASP A 83 12.14 13.07 5.07
CA ASP A 83 13.20 13.01 6.09
C ASP A 83 12.94 13.86 7.36
N TYR A 84 11.68 14.06 7.75
CA TYR A 84 11.30 15.03 8.79
C TYR A 84 10.55 14.42 9.98
N ASP A 85 10.55 15.21 11.06
CA ASP A 85 9.89 15.09 12.37
C ASP A 85 8.68 14.14 12.45
N GLU A 86 8.70 13.28 13.48
CA GLU A 86 7.62 12.37 13.85
C GLU A 86 6.26 13.09 13.97
N MET A 87 6.24 14.34 14.43
CA MET A 87 5.03 15.13 14.62
C MET A 87 4.32 15.46 13.31
N VAL A 88 5.08 15.83 12.26
CA VAL A 88 4.53 16.13 10.93
C VAL A 88 3.99 14.86 10.27
N THR A 89 4.64 13.73 10.52
CA THR A 89 4.15 12.42 10.10
C THR A 89 2.81 12.12 10.78
N PHE A 90 2.71 12.26 12.10
CA PHE A 90 1.48 11.97 12.83
C PHE A 90 0.26 12.80 12.37
N GLU A 91 0.39 14.11 12.21
CA GLU A 91 -0.75 14.97 11.80
C GLU A 91 -1.27 14.65 10.39
N ARG A 92 -0.39 14.20 9.48
CA ARG A 92 -0.81 13.73 8.15
C ARG A 92 -1.67 12.46 8.24
N PHE A 93 -1.25 11.51 9.07
CA PHE A 93 -1.98 10.27 9.28
C PHE A 93 -3.29 10.49 10.06
N LYS A 94 -3.37 11.53 10.88
CA LYS A 94 -4.62 11.89 11.57
C LYS A 94 -5.74 12.23 10.58
N ALA A 95 -5.42 12.74 9.40
CA ALA A 95 -6.39 12.95 8.33
C ALA A 95 -7.04 11.63 7.86
N LEU A 96 -6.36 10.49 8.02
CA LEU A 96 -6.89 9.17 7.67
C LEU A 96 -8.00 8.71 8.61
N ASN A 97 -8.10 9.24 9.83
CA ASN A 97 -9.21 8.93 10.74
C ASN A 97 -10.57 9.35 10.18
N LYS A 98 -10.60 10.23 9.17
CA LYS A 98 -11.83 10.67 8.49
C LYS A 98 -12.17 9.81 7.26
N VAL A 99 -11.32 8.85 6.90
CA VAL A 99 -11.47 8.04 5.69
C VAL A 99 -12.08 6.70 6.06
N ASN A 100 -13.37 6.54 5.77
CA ASN A 100 -14.13 5.36 6.20
C ASN A 100 -13.94 4.14 5.27
N HIS A 101 -13.32 4.31 4.11
CA HIS A 101 -13.27 3.28 3.06
C HIS A 101 -11.85 2.88 2.66
N LEU A 102 -10.84 3.24 3.46
CA LEU A 102 -9.47 2.92 3.12
C LEU A 102 -9.22 1.41 3.20
N ARG A 103 -8.82 0.82 2.07
CA ARG A 103 -8.58 -0.62 1.90
C ARG A 103 -7.10 -0.95 1.72
N THR A 104 -6.31 -0.02 1.19
CA THR A 104 -4.88 -0.24 0.96
C THR A 104 -4.05 0.84 1.64
N PHE A 105 -3.09 0.41 2.45
CA PHE A 105 -1.98 1.21 2.93
C PHE A 105 -0.68 0.55 2.47
N VAL A 106 0.01 1.20 1.54
CA VAL A 106 1.30 0.73 1.05
C VAL A 106 2.29 1.89 1.08
N GLU A 107 3.54 1.56 1.40
CA GLU A 107 4.66 2.47 1.26
C GLU A 107 5.48 2.08 0.02
N SER A 108 5.87 3.06 -0.79
CA SER A 108 6.73 2.85 -1.95
C SER A 108 8.13 3.40 -1.64
N LYS A 109 9.04 2.53 -1.21
CA LYS A 109 10.44 2.88 -0.93
C LYS A 109 11.45 1.90 -1.51
N ILE A 110 12.65 2.43 -1.76
CA ILE A 110 13.84 1.71 -2.24
C ILE A 110 14.81 1.38 -1.08
N TYR A 111 14.69 2.06 0.07
CA TYR A 111 15.63 1.97 1.20
C TYR A 111 14.97 1.47 2.51
N TYR A 112 15.76 0.94 3.44
CA TYR A 112 15.34 0.32 4.70
C TYR A 112 15.79 1.10 5.95
N GLY A 113 15.21 0.81 7.11
CA GLY A 113 15.66 1.33 8.42
C GLY A 113 14.95 2.60 8.89
N TYR A 114 13.73 2.86 8.42
CA TYR A 114 13.00 4.09 8.76
C TYR A 114 12.10 3.94 9.98
N GLN A 115 11.96 5.00 10.78
CA GLN A 115 11.05 4.97 11.90
C GLN A 115 9.63 5.33 11.47
N LEU A 116 8.67 4.46 11.76
CA LEU A 116 7.24 4.80 11.74
C LEU A 116 6.86 5.39 13.09
N SER A 117 6.12 6.50 13.11
CA SER A 117 5.63 7.04 14.38
C SER A 117 4.85 5.99 15.15
N LYS A 118 5.17 5.83 16.44
CA LYS A 118 4.45 4.88 17.30
C LYS A 118 2.96 5.21 17.36
N ARG A 119 2.60 6.48 17.39
CA ARG A 119 1.18 6.88 17.38
C ARG A 119 0.47 6.47 16.09
N VAL A 120 1.15 6.53 14.94
CA VAL A 120 0.57 6.03 13.69
C VAL A 120 0.31 4.53 13.78
N LEU A 121 1.31 3.77 14.24
CA LEU A 121 1.24 2.31 14.34
C LEU A 121 0.21 1.82 15.37
N TYR A 122 0.13 2.46 16.54
CA TYR A 122 -0.70 2.01 17.66
C TYR A 122 -2.07 2.69 17.71
N ASP A 123 -2.20 3.95 17.27
CA ASP A 123 -3.44 4.73 17.44
C ASP A 123 -4.23 4.94 16.16
N ILE A 124 -3.59 4.90 14.98
CA ILE A 124 -4.23 5.25 13.70
C ILE A 124 -4.49 3.99 12.87
N LEU A 125 -3.46 3.22 12.53
CA LEU A 125 -3.61 2.02 11.69
C LEU A 125 -4.67 1.04 12.20
N PRO A 126 -4.77 0.76 13.52
CA PRO A 126 -5.78 -0.18 14.02
C PRO A 126 -7.23 0.31 13.89
N LYS A 127 -7.45 1.63 13.69
CA LYS A 127 -8.78 2.21 13.50
C LYS A 127 -9.28 2.11 12.07
N ILE A 128 -8.41 1.75 11.12
CA ILE A 128 -8.75 1.62 9.70
C ILE A 128 -9.43 0.28 9.47
N SER A 129 -10.68 0.16 9.92
CA SER A 129 -11.39 -1.12 10.04
C SER A 129 -11.53 -1.89 8.73
N TYR A 130 -11.62 -1.20 7.59
CA TYR A 130 -11.77 -1.80 6.26
C TYR A 130 -10.45 -2.09 5.53
N LEU A 131 -9.32 -1.98 6.22
CA LEU A 131 -8.00 -2.21 5.63
C LEU A 131 -7.86 -3.68 5.20
N ARG A 132 -7.52 -3.88 3.93
CA ARG A 132 -7.26 -5.19 3.29
C ARG A 132 -5.79 -5.44 3.05
N ILE A 133 -5.02 -4.39 2.77
CA ILE A 133 -3.59 -4.45 2.47
C ILE A 133 -2.87 -3.50 3.42
N LEU A 134 -1.95 -4.02 4.23
CA LEU A 134 -1.05 -3.25 5.07
C LEU A 134 0.39 -3.64 4.75
N SER A 135 1.16 -2.74 4.16
CA SER A 135 2.61 -2.91 4.06
C SER A 135 3.32 -1.97 5.03
N LEU A 136 4.09 -2.57 5.94
CA LEU A 136 5.01 -1.91 6.86
C LEU A 136 6.47 -2.21 6.48
N ARG A 137 6.69 -2.65 5.23
CA ARG A 137 7.99 -3.07 4.73
C ARG A 137 9.04 -1.99 4.93
N GLY A 138 10.19 -2.36 5.48
CA GLY A 138 11.34 -1.47 5.60
C GLY A 138 11.31 -0.50 6.79
N TYR A 139 10.24 -0.49 7.59
CA TYR A 139 10.23 0.26 8.83
C TYR A 139 11.01 -0.47 9.94
N ALA A 140 11.77 0.27 10.74
CA ALA A 140 12.51 -0.18 11.92
C ALA A 140 11.57 -0.48 13.12
N ILE A 141 10.48 -1.19 12.85
CA ILE A 141 9.51 -1.63 13.85
C ILE A 141 10.02 -2.92 14.48
N THR A 142 9.97 -3.00 15.81
CA THR A 142 10.37 -4.20 16.56
C THR A 142 9.19 -5.03 17.03
N ASN A 143 8.00 -4.41 17.15
CA ASN A 143 6.78 -5.08 17.61
C ASN A 143 5.56 -4.55 16.85
N LEU A 144 4.62 -5.44 16.56
CA LEU A 144 3.33 -5.12 15.97
C LEU A 144 2.27 -5.07 17.08
N PRO A 145 1.43 -4.02 17.16
CA PRO A 145 0.37 -4.00 18.17
C PRO A 145 -0.66 -5.11 17.91
N HIS A 146 -1.10 -5.80 18.97
CA HIS A 146 -2.15 -6.82 18.91
C HIS A 146 -3.43 -6.33 18.22
N SER A 147 -3.72 -5.02 18.28
CA SER A 147 -4.87 -4.41 17.62
C SER A 147 -4.84 -4.51 16.09
N ILE A 148 -3.68 -4.72 15.46
CA ILE A 148 -3.58 -5.04 14.02
C ILE A 148 -4.22 -6.41 13.73
N GLY A 149 -4.11 -7.36 14.67
CA GLY A 149 -4.80 -8.66 14.59
C GLY A 149 -6.33 -8.54 14.61
N ASN A 150 -6.88 -7.41 15.07
CA ASN A 150 -8.32 -7.16 15.10
C ASN A 150 -8.87 -6.62 13.77
N LEU A 151 -8.02 -6.35 12.77
CA LEU A 151 -8.44 -5.87 11.45
C LEU A 151 -9.10 -7.00 10.65
N LYS A 152 -10.42 -7.16 10.82
CA LYS A 152 -11.23 -8.26 10.23
C LYS A 152 -11.13 -8.40 8.71
N PHE A 153 -10.83 -7.32 8.00
CA PHE A 153 -10.75 -7.31 6.54
C PHE A 153 -9.33 -7.45 6.01
N LEU A 154 -8.31 -7.52 6.87
CA LEU A 154 -6.92 -7.60 6.45
C LEU A 154 -6.67 -8.93 5.72
N ARG A 155 -6.20 -8.84 4.47
CA ARG A 155 -5.90 -9.98 3.58
C ARG A 155 -4.42 -10.10 3.24
N TYR A 156 -3.68 -9.02 3.37
CA TYR A 156 -2.25 -8.98 3.09
C TYR A 156 -1.55 -8.09 4.11
N LEU A 157 -0.54 -8.66 4.77
CA LEU A 157 0.34 -7.99 5.71
C LEU A 157 1.78 -8.21 5.27
N ASP A 158 2.48 -7.12 4.98
CA ASP A 158 3.90 -7.17 4.60
C ASP A 158 4.76 -6.52 5.67
N LEU A 159 5.55 -7.34 6.35
CA LEU A 159 6.48 -6.96 7.40
C LEU A 159 7.94 -7.17 6.95
N SER A 160 8.18 -7.33 5.64
CA SER A 160 9.51 -7.62 5.11
C SER A 160 10.49 -6.50 5.48
N ASN A 161 11.74 -6.84 5.82
CA ASN A 161 12.77 -5.85 6.19
C ASN A 161 12.36 -4.95 7.37
N THR A 162 11.59 -5.49 8.32
CA THR A 162 11.38 -4.90 9.64
C THR A 162 12.30 -5.56 10.67
N ASN A 163 12.39 -5.01 11.89
CA ASN A 163 13.14 -5.59 13.00
C ASN A 163 12.25 -6.46 13.91
N ILE A 164 11.12 -6.97 13.38
CA ILE A 164 10.20 -7.80 14.15
C ILE A 164 10.77 -9.22 14.22
N GLU A 165 11.07 -9.68 15.43
CA GLU A 165 11.59 -11.03 15.66
C GLU A 165 10.48 -12.06 15.93
N LYS A 166 9.35 -11.61 16.49
CA LYS A 166 8.22 -12.46 16.87
C LYS A 166 6.89 -11.73 16.63
N LEU A 167 5.90 -12.49 16.17
CA LEU A 167 4.52 -12.04 16.10
C LEU A 167 3.84 -12.39 17.42
N SER A 168 3.30 -11.38 18.09
CA SER A 168 2.61 -11.47 19.38
C SER A 168 1.13 -11.75 19.23
#